data_AF-A0A1I8I2K3-F1
#
_entry.id   AF-A0A1I8I2K3-F1
#
_cell.length_a   1.000
_cell.length_b   1.000
_cell.length_c   1.000
_cell.angle_alpha   90.00
_cell.angle_beta   90.00
_cell.angle_gamma   90.00
#
_symmetry.space_group_name_H-M   'P 1'
#
loop_
_entity.id
_entity.type
_entity.pdbx_description
1 polymer ?
#
loop_
_entity_poly.entity_id
_entity_poly.type
_entity_poly.pdbx_seq_one_letter_code
_entity_poly.pdbx_strand_id
1 'polypeptide(L)'
;MSKSMSDFINCLIVSEDDLLCNGTQYHLADHKAKPEDALFWIYLCIYALLVLGAGLMSGLTIGLLSLDLLSLKVLCDSGTGETKRFAQRLFPIIKRHHWLLVTLLLGNAACVEAMPLFLDRVSDPVTAVLVSVTAVLFFGEVIPQALCTRYGLMIGYYCSP
;
A
#
# COMPACT_ATOMS: atom_id res chain seq x y z
N MET A 1 58.97 -2.48 -21.21
CA MET A 1 58.00 -3.58 -21.25
C MET A 1 56.62 -2.97 -21.45
N SER A 2 55.85 -3.53 -22.38
CA SER A 2 54.81 -2.92 -23.22
C SER A 2 53.78 -2.01 -22.54
N LYS A 3 53.62 -0.80 -23.09
CA LYS A 3 52.50 0.12 -22.87
C LYS A 3 51.81 0.30 -24.22
N SER A 4 50.78 -0.50 -24.53
CA SER A 4 49.78 -0.21 -25.57
C SER A 4 48.67 -1.27 -25.60
N MET A 5 47.42 -0.81 -25.72
CA MET A 5 46.23 -1.56 -26.20
C MET A 5 45.38 -2.33 -25.16
N SER A 6 44.87 -1.65 -24.13
CA SER A 6 43.85 -2.19 -23.21
C SER A 6 42.70 -1.21 -22.91
N ASP A 7 42.31 -0.37 -23.87
CA ASP A 7 41.17 0.55 -23.74
C ASP A 7 39.84 0.00 -24.30
N PHE A 8 39.75 -1.32 -24.54
CA PHE A 8 38.48 -1.98 -24.88
C PHE A 8 38.14 -3.02 -23.80
N ILE A 9 37.18 -2.69 -22.95
CA ILE A 9 36.59 -3.64 -22.00
C ILE A 9 35.74 -4.62 -22.82
N ASN A 10 36.20 -5.86 -22.98
CA ASN A 10 35.41 -6.93 -23.57
C ASN A 10 34.53 -7.56 -22.49
N CYS A 11 33.22 -7.29 -22.58
CA CYS A 11 32.18 -7.90 -21.77
C CYS A 11 31.38 -8.87 -22.62
N LEU A 12 31.28 -10.12 -22.18
CA LEU A 12 30.42 -11.14 -22.78
C LEU A 12 29.27 -11.41 -21.81
N ILE A 13 28.04 -11.45 -22.33
CA ILE A 13 26.88 -11.95 -21.60
C ILE A 13 27.00 -13.48 -21.60
N VAL A 14 27.21 -14.07 -20.43
CA VAL A 14 27.36 -15.52 -20.26
C VAL A 14 26.02 -16.18 -19.96
N SER A 15 25.14 -15.48 -19.24
CA SER A 15 23.77 -15.88 -18.87
C SER A 15 22.88 -14.64 -18.75
N GLU A 16 21.55 -14.81 -18.58
CA GLU A 16 20.60 -13.70 -18.35
C GLU A 16 21.02 -12.77 -17.19
N ASP A 17 21.76 -13.27 -16.20
CA ASP A 17 22.16 -12.53 -14.99
C ASP A 17 23.68 -12.35 -14.81
N ASP A 18 24.50 -12.79 -15.77
CA ASP A 18 25.96 -12.84 -15.62
C ASP A 18 26.71 -12.17 -16.78
N LEU A 19 27.51 -11.16 -16.44
CA LEU A 19 28.40 -10.45 -17.35
C LEU A 19 29.86 -10.79 -17.02
N LEU A 20 30.58 -11.32 -18.00
CA LEU A 20 32.00 -11.66 -17.85
C LEU A 20 32.81 -10.62 -18.60
N CYS A 21 33.40 -9.68 -17.85
CA CYS A 21 34.23 -8.62 -18.39
C CYS A 21 35.67 -8.86 -18.00
N ASN A 22 36.55 -8.99 -19.00
CA ASN A 22 38.00 -9.14 -18.80
C ASN A 22 38.41 -10.21 -17.76
N GLY A 23 37.66 -11.32 -17.71
CA GLY A 23 37.90 -12.44 -16.79
C GLY A 23 37.30 -12.28 -15.39
N THR A 24 36.70 -11.13 -15.07
CA THR A 24 35.92 -10.93 -13.83
C THR A 24 34.43 -11.14 -14.11
N GLN A 25 33.78 -11.98 -13.31
CA GLN A 25 32.36 -12.25 -13.40
C GLN A 25 31.60 -11.23 -12.54
N TYR A 26 30.75 -10.45 -13.18
CA TYR A 26 29.83 -9.52 -12.56
C TYR A 26 28.45 -10.17 -12.59
N HIS A 27 27.98 -10.60 -11.42
CA HIS A 27 26.58 -10.89 -11.22
C HIS A 27 25.81 -9.58 -11.34
N LEU A 28 24.90 -9.48 -12.31
CA LEU A 28 23.86 -8.46 -12.23
C LEU A 28 23.07 -8.75 -10.95
N ALA A 29 22.97 -7.75 -10.08
CA ALA A 29 22.32 -7.88 -8.80
C ALA A 29 20.81 -8.06 -8.98
N ASP A 30 20.39 -9.27 -9.32
CA ASP A 30 18.99 -9.66 -9.37
C ASP A 30 18.81 -11.04 -8.73
N HIS A 31 19.12 -11.11 -7.42
CA HIS A 31 18.84 -12.31 -6.64
C HIS A 31 17.35 -12.36 -6.31
N LYS A 32 16.51 -12.75 -7.28
CA LYS A 32 15.10 -13.01 -7.03
C LYS A 32 14.97 -14.19 -6.07
N ALA A 33 14.20 -14.01 -5.00
CA ALA A 33 13.91 -15.08 -4.05
C ALA A 33 13.22 -16.24 -4.79
N LYS A 34 13.84 -17.42 -4.75
CA LYS A 34 13.26 -18.61 -5.38
C LYS A 34 12.17 -19.20 -4.47
N PRO A 35 11.13 -19.85 -5.02
CA PRO A 35 10.05 -20.45 -4.23
C PRO A 35 10.50 -21.60 -3.31
N GLU A 36 11.74 -22.09 -3.47
CA GLU A 36 12.38 -23.07 -2.60
C GLU A 36 12.92 -22.47 -1.29
N ASP A 37 13.10 -21.15 -1.23
CA ASP A 37 13.66 -20.46 -0.06
C ASP A 37 12.56 -20.03 0.92
N ALA A 38 12.80 -20.23 2.22
CA ALA A 38 11.91 -19.73 3.27
C ALA A 38 11.73 -18.19 3.24
N LEU A 39 12.72 -17.48 2.69
CA LEU A 39 12.69 -16.02 2.52
C LEU A 39 11.57 -15.57 1.57
N PHE A 40 11.26 -16.34 0.52
CA PHE A 40 10.16 -16.05 -0.40
C PHE A 40 8.82 -15.93 0.35
N TRP A 41 8.52 -16.91 1.21
CA TRP A 41 7.29 -16.93 2.00
C TRP A 41 7.25 -15.81 3.04
N ILE A 42 8.39 -15.47 3.64
CA ILE A 42 8.48 -14.33 4.57
C ILE A 42 8.18 -13.02 3.84
N TYR A 43 8.79 -12.77 2.68
CA TYR A 43 8.51 -11.57 1.87
C TYR A 43 7.05 -11.51 1.43
N LEU A 44 6.46 -12.63 1.01
CA LEU A 44 5.05 -12.71 0.63
C LEU A 44 4.10 -12.46 1.82
N CYS A 45 4.41 -12.98 3.00
CA CYS A 45 3.66 -12.69 4.22
C CYS A 45 3.74 -11.22 4.61
N ILE A 46 4.92 -10.60 4.55
CA ILE A 46 5.11 -9.17 4.82
C ILE A 46 4.31 -8.34 3.81
N TYR A 47 4.40 -8.68 2.52
CA TYR A 47 3.62 -8.04 1.46
C TYR A 47 2.12 -8.11 1.75
N ALA A 48 1.58 -9.30 2.07
CA ALA A 48 0.17 -9.46 2.38
C ALA A 48 -0.27 -8.61 3.59
N LEU A 49 0.56 -8.53 4.63
CA LEU A 49 0.30 -7.70 5.80
C LEU A 49 0.32 -6.21 5.45
N LEU A 50 1.23 -5.77 4.58
CA LEU A 50 1.29 -4.39 4.09
C LEU A 50 0.06 -4.02 3.26
N VAL A 51 -0.41 -4.92 2.38
CA VAL A 51 -1.64 -4.71 1.60
C VAL A 51 -2.84 -4.52 2.52
N LEU A 52 -3.00 -5.39 3.52
CA LEU A 52 -4.09 -5.29 4.49
C LEU A 52 -3.99 -4.01 5.33
N GLY A 53 -2.78 -3.66 5.79
CA GLY A 53 -2.52 -2.42 6.52
C GLY A 53 -2.84 -1.17 5.72
N ALA A 54 -2.37 -1.09 4.47
CA ALA A 54 -2.65 0.02 3.55
C ALA A 54 -4.15 0.14 3.27
N GLY A 55 -4.83 -0.98 2.96
CA GLY A 55 -6.27 -1.01 2.73
C GLY A 55 -7.08 -0.55 3.94
N LEU A 56 -6.71 -0.98 5.16
CA LEU A 56 -7.34 -0.54 6.40
C LEU A 56 -7.14 0.96 6.65
N MET A 57 -5.92 1.48 6.46
CA MET A 57 -5.61 2.90 6.66
C MET A 57 -6.30 3.79 5.63
N SER A 58 -6.35 3.37 4.37
CA SER A 58 -7.06 4.07 3.29
C SER A 58 -8.58 4.05 3.52
N GLY A 59 -9.15 2.89 3.83
CA GLY A 59 -10.57 2.75 4.16
C GLY A 59 -10.98 3.55 5.39
N LEU A 60 -10.13 3.57 6.42
CA LEU A 60 -10.37 4.38 7.62
C LEU A 60 -10.23 5.89 7.30
N THR A 61 -9.34 6.31 6.41
CA THR A 61 -9.25 7.72 5.98
C THR A 61 -10.56 8.17 5.33
N ILE A 62 -11.06 7.39 4.36
CA ILE A 62 -12.33 7.68 3.68
C ILE A 62 -13.50 7.62 4.66
N GLY A 63 -13.52 6.63 5.55
CA GLY A 63 -14.55 6.50 6.59
C GLY A 63 -14.55 7.66 7.58
N LEU A 64 -13.37 8.12 8.01
CA LEU A 64 -13.21 9.25 8.92
C LEU A 64 -13.64 10.57 8.26
N LEU A 65 -13.27 10.76 6.99
CA LEU A 65 -13.74 11.89 6.18
C LEU A 65 -15.27 11.87 5.99
N SER A 66 -15.88 10.68 5.93
CA SER A 66 -17.34 10.53 5.87
C SER A 66 -18.03 10.73 7.24
N LEU A 67 -17.32 10.55 8.36
CA LEU A 67 -17.82 10.65 9.74
C LEU A 67 -17.41 11.97 10.42
N ASP A 68 -17.39 13.07 9.68
CA ASP A 68 -16.96 14.40 10.15
C ASP A 68 -17.65 14.85 11.47
N LEU A 69 -16.94 15.67 12.27
CA LEU A 69 -17.40 16.21 13.55
C LEU A 69 -18.80 16.82 13.49
N LEU A 70 -19.14 17.47 12.37
CA LEU A 70 -20.42 18.12 12.18
C LEU A 70 -21.56 17.09 12.16
N SER A 71 -21.40 16.02 11.40
CA SER A 71 -22.35 14.89 11.34
C SER A 71 -22.46 14.21 12.70
N LEU A 72 -21.34 14.00 13.40
CA LEU A 72 -21.34 13.40 14.73
C LEU A 72 -22.05 14.26 15.79
N LYS A 73 -21.94 15.59 15.69
CA LYS A 73 -22.61 16.52 16.59
C LYS A 73 -24.12 16.49 16.39
N VAL A 74 -24.59 16.47 15.14
CA VAL A 74 -26.01 16.31 14.82
C VAL A 74 -26.52 14.95 15.32
N LEU A 75 -25.76 13.86 15.14
CA LEU A 75 -26.14 12.55 15.66
C LEU A 75 -26.18 12.50 17.20
N CYS A 76 -25.34 13.27 17.89
CA CYS A 76 -25.39 13.37 19.35
C CYS A 76 -26.64 14.14 19.83
N ASP A 77 -27.04 15.19 19.12
CA ASP A 77 -28.21 16.01 19.48
C ASP A 77 -29.53 15.36 19.07
N SER A 78 -29.63 14.84 17.84
CA SER A 78 -30.87 14.32 17.24
C SER A 78 -30.98 12.79 17.20
N GLY A 79 -29.91 12.05 17.50
CA GLY A 79 -29.90 10.59 17.38
C GLY A 79 -30.56 9.85 18.55
N THR A 80 -31.17 8.69 18.24
CA THR A 80 -31.85 7.82 19.21
C THR A 80 -30.96 6.70 19.77
N GLY A 81 -31.05 6.48 21.09
CA GLY A 81 -30.58 5.28 21.80
C GLY A 81 -29.13 4.84 21.53
N GLU A 82 -28.98 3.84 20.67
CA GLU A 82 -27.72 3.13 20.41
C GLU A 82 -26.75 3.97 19.58
N THR A 83 -27.22 4.61 18.49
CA THR A 83 -26.39 5.44 17.61
C THR A 83 -25.78 6.62 18.35
N LYS A 84 -26.53 7.21 19.30
CA LYS A 84 -26.06 8.30 20.16
C LYS A 84 -24.95 7.85 21.10
N ARG A 85 -25.00 6.63 21.65
CA ARG A 85 -23.92 6.08 22.50
C ARG A 85 -22.64 5.84 21.70
N PHE A 86 -22.72 5.34 20.47
CA PHE A 86 -21.56 5.17 19.60
C PHE A 86 -20.95 6.52 19.20
N ALA A 87 -21.78 7.49 18.78
CA ALA A 87 -21.32 8.83 18.42
C ALA A 87 -20.61 9.53 19.60
N GLN A 88 -21.15 9.43 20.82
CA GLN A 88 -20.53 10.04 22.01
C GLN A 88 -19.16 9.43 22.36
N ARG A 89 -18.96 8.13 22.15
CA ARG A 89 -17.66 7.49 22.34
C ARG A 89 -16.64 7.86 21.26
N LEU A 90 -17.10 8.07 20.02
CA LEU A 90 -16.23 8.39 18.88
C LEU A 90 -15.88 9.90 18.83
N PHE A 91 -16.74 10.77 19.37
CA PHE A 91 -16.56 12.22 19.45
C PHE A 91 -15.20 12.68 20.01
N PRO A 92 -14.70 12.18 21.17
CA PRO A 92 -13.39 12.60 21.70
C PRO A 92 -12.21 12.13 20.84
N ILE A 93 -12.36 11.03 20.09
CA ILE A 93 -11.33 10.48 19.20
C ILE A 93 -11.20 11.36 17.95
N ILE A 94 -12.34 11.72 17.35
CA ILE A 94 -12.41 12.58 16.16
C ILE A 94 -12.10 14.06 16.50
N LYS A 95 -12.22 14.49 17.77
CA LYS A 95 -11.79 15.84 18.19
C LYS A 95 -10.32 16.16 17.82
N ARG A 96 -9.46 15.14 17.70
CA ARG A 96 -8.07 15.27 17.21
C ARG A 96 -7.91 14.78 15.76
N HIS A 97 -8.92 14.98 14.91
CA HIS A 97 -8.98 14.48 13.53
C HIS A 97 -7.71 14.76 12.73
N HIS A 98 -7.15 15.97 12.81
CA HIS A 98 -5.95 16.33 12.05
C HIS A 98 -4.74 15.44 12.38
N TRP A 99 -4.46 15.15 13.65
CA TRP A 99 -3.36 14.23 14.01
C TRP A 99 -3.63 12.82 13.52
N LEU A 100 -4.87 12.34 13.69
CA LEU A 100 -5.23 10.98 13.32
C LEU A 100 -5.14 10.79 11.80
N LEU A 101 -5.65 11.75 11.03
CA LEU A 101 -5.58 11.77 9.56
C LEU A 101 -4.14 11.87 9.07
N VAL A 102 -3.29 12.71 9.67
CA VAL A 102 -1.86 12.80 9.30
C VAL A 102 -1.14 11.48 9.58
N THR A 103 -1.38 10.84 10.74
CA THR A 103 -0.77 9.53 11.04
C THR A 103 -1.27 8.43 10.12
N LEU A 104 -2.54 8.45 9.73
CA LEU A 104 -3.13 7.50 8.78
C LEU A 104 -2.54 7.67 7.38
N LEU A 105 -2.42 8.91 6.91
CA LEU A 105 -1.84 9.22 5.61
C LEU A 105 -0.36 8.84 5.55
N LEU A 106 0.40 9.16 6.60
CA LEU A 106 1.83 8.83 6.67
C LEU A 106 2.05 7.32 6.76
N GLY A 107 1.24 6.60 7.56
CA GLY A 107 1.27 5.15 7.63
C GLY A 107 0.88 4.50 6.30
N ASN A 108 -0.16 5.00 5.65
CA ASN A 108 -0.59 4.53 4.34
C ASN A 108 0.50 4.73 3.28
N ALA A 109 1.10 5.92 3.22
CA ALA A 109 2.20 6.21 2.30
C ALA A 109 3.40 5.28 2.55
N ALA A 110 3.77 5.06 3.81
CA ALA A 110 4.85 4.12 4.15
C ALA A 110 4.54 2.68 3.69
N CYS A 111 3.30 2.21 3.86
CA CYS A 111 2.90 0.87 3.39
C CYS A 111 2.87 0.76 1.87
N VAL A 112 2.34 1.78 1.17
CA VAL A 112 2.24 1.84 -0.29
C VAL A 112 3.63 1.83 -0.94
N GLU A 113 4.59 2.57 -0.38
CA GLU A 113 5.97 2.61 -0.88
C GLU A 113 6.75 1.32 -0.53
N ALA A 114 6.48 0.73 0.64
CA ALA A 114 7.13 -0.52 1.05
C ALA A 114 6.66 -1.74 0.23
N MET A 115 5.40 -1.76 -0.22
CA MET A 115 4.81 -2.87 -0.97
C MET A 115 5.61 -3.29 -2.21
N PRO A 116 5.88 -2.40 -3.18
CA PRO A 116 6.65 -2.75 -4.37
C PRO A 116 8.09 -3.11 -4.02
N LEU A 117 8.70 -2.50 -2.98
CA LEU A 117 10.07 -2.84 -2.54
C LEU A 117 10.19 -4.30 -2.06
N PHE A 118 9.17 -4.84 -1.40
CA PHE A 118 9.18 -6.24 -0.98
C PHE A 118 8.82 -7.18 -2.14
N LEU A 119 7.93 -6.77 -3.04
CA LEU A 119 7.50 -7.58 -4.17
C LEU A 119 8.55 -7.64 -5.30
N ASP A 120 9.39 -6.62 -5.43
CA ASP A 120 10.56 -6.56 -6.32
C ASP A 120 11.62 -7.61 -5.98
N ARG A 121 11.71 -8.02 -4.71
CA ARG A 121 12.61 -9.13 -4.29
C ARG A 121 12.13 -10.51 -4.73
N VAL A 122 10.87 -10.60 -5.18
CA VAL A 122 10.19 -11.85 -5.48
C VAL A 122 9.82 -11.96 -6.96
N SER A 123 9.56 -10.83 -7.61
CA SER A 123 9.08 -10.75 -8.99
C SER A 123 9.82 -9.67 -9.76
N ASP A 124 9.60 -9.58 -11.08
CA ASP A 124 10.16 -8.49 -11.87
C ASP A 124 9.75 -7.10 -11.38
N PRO A 125 10.66 -6.11 -11.28
CA PRO A 125 10.37 -4.75 -10.81
C PRO A 125 9.13 -4.14 -11.46
N VAL A 126 8.96 -4.34 -12.76
CA VAL A 126 7.82 -3.77 -13.50
C VAL A 126 6.53 -4.44 -13.07
N THR A 127 6.55 -5.77 -12.93
CA THR A 127 5.39 -6.56 -12.49
C THR A 127 5.06 -6.26 -11.03
N ALA A 128 6.07 -6.12 -10.17
CA ALA A 128 5.93 -5.79 -8.77
C ALA A 128 5.19 -4.47 -8.57
N VAL A 129 5.58 -3.42 -9.30
CA VAL A 129 4.92 -2.11 -9.23
C VAL A 129 3.49 -2.20 -9.78
N LEU A 130 3.27 -2.82 -10.95
CA LEU A 130 1.94 -2.93 -11.55
C LEU A 130 0.94 -3.67 -10.65
N VAL A 131 1.34 -4.82 -10.11
CA VAL A 131 0.51 -5.61 -9.20
C VAL A 131 0.24 -4.83 -7.91
N SER A 132 1.28 -4.19 -7.36
CA SER A 132 1.16 -3.43 -6.11
C SER A 132 0.18 -2.26 -6.23
N VAL A 133 0.34 -1.44 -7.28
CA VAL A 133 -0.54 -0.29 -7.53
C VAL A 133 -1.97 -0.75 -7.78
N THR A 134 -2.16 -1.81 -8.58
CA THR A 134 -3.51 -2.34 -8.86
C THR A 134 -4.19 -2.82 -7.58
N ALA A 135 -3.48 -3.55 -6.72
CA ALA A 135 -4.03 -4.03 -5.46
C ALA A 135 -4.44 -2.86 -4.55
N VAL A 136 -3.59 -1.85 -4.38
CA VAL A 136 -3.89 -0.74 -3.47
C VAL A 136 -5.01 0.16 -3.99
N LEU A 137 -5.10 0.39 -5.30
CA LEU A 137 -6.21 1.12 -5.91
C LEU A 137 -7.53 0.36 -5.73
N PHE A 138 -7.49 -0.97 -5.87
CA PHE A 138 -8.68 -1.80 -5.67
C PHE A 138 -9.20 -1.72 -4.23
N PHE A 139 -8.31 -1.86 -3.23
CA PHE A 139 -8.68 -1.77 -1.82
C PHE A 139 -8.99 -0.35 -1.34
N GLY A 140 -8.25 0.65 -1.83
CA GLY A 140 -8.33 2.04 -1.38
C GLY A 140 -9.38 2.89 -2.09
N GLU A 141 -9.69 2.61 -3.36
CA GLU A 141 -10.63 3.43 -4.13
C GLU A 141 -11.83 2.62 -4.62
N VAL A 142 -11.60 1.45 -5.23
CA VAL A 142 -12.68 0.68 -5.86
C VAL A 142 -13.68 0.14 -4.83
N ILE A 143 -13.22 -0.42 -3.71
CA ILE A 143 -14.14 -0.93 -2.67
C ILE A 143 -14.95 0.21 -2.02
N PRO A 144 -14.34 1.32 -1.57
CA PRO A 144 -15.10 2.46 -1.03
C PRO A 144 -16.04 3.09 -2.05
N GLN A 145 -15.61 3.26 -3.32
CA GLN A 145 -16.50 3.76 -4.38
C GLN A 145 -17.62 2.76 -4.70
N ALA A 146 -17.36 1.45 -4.68
CA ALA A 146 -18.39 0.42 -4.88
C ALA A 146 -19.42 0.42 -3.74
N LEU A 147 -18.98 0.64 -2.50
CA LEU A 147 -19.89 0.81 -1.35
C LEU A 147 -20.68 2.13 -1.47
N CYS A 148 -20.04 3.23 -1.83
CA CYS A 148 -20.71 4.51 -2.06
C CYS A 148 -21.65 4.50 -3.27
N THR A 149 -21.41 3.68 -4.30
CA THR A 149 -22.32 3.59 -5.47
C THR A 149 -23.46 2.61 -5.23
N ARG A 150 -23.20 1.48 -4.55
CA ARG A 150 -24.22 0.45 -4.28
C ARG A 150 -25.08 0.75 -3.05
N TYR A 151 -24.49 1.33 -2.01
CA TYR A 151 -25.18 1.72 -0.78
C TYR A 151 -25.31 3.24 -0.62
N GLY A 152 -24.69 4.08 -1.45
CA GLY A 152 -24.83 5.54 -1.30
C GLY A 152 -26.26 6.04 -1.45
N LEU A 153 -27.11 5.36 -2.23
CA LEU A 153 -28.54 5.68 -2.27
C LEU A 153 -29.28 5.24 -1.00
N MET A 154 -28.90 4.12 -0.38
CA MET A 154 -29.54 3.61 0.85
C MET A 154 -29.06 4.35 2.11
N ILE A 155 -27.78 4.74 2.14
CA ILE A 155 -27.17 5.57 3.17
C ILE A 155 -27.65 7.02 3.00
N GLY A 156 -27.74 7.52 1.75
CA GLY A 156 -28.34 8.82 1.44
C GLY A 156 -29.83 8.90 1.77
N TYR A 157 -30.61 7.82 1.58
CA TYR A 157 -32.03 7.76 1.99
C TYR A 157 -32.22 7.75 3.51
N TYR A 158 -31.29 7.17 4.28
CA TYR A 158 -31.32 7.22 5.74
C TYR A 158 -30.71 8.52 6.32
N CYS A 159 -29.97 9.29 5.50
CA CYS A 159 -29.30 10.55 5.89
C CYS A 159 -29.90 11.83 5.28
N SER A 160 -30.84 11.74 4.34
CA SER A 160 -31.66 12.87 3.93
C SER A 160 -32.85 12.96 4.89
N PRO A 161 -33.09 14.11 5.55
CA PRO A 161 -34.25 14.29 6.44
C PRO A 161 -35.58 14.13 5.70
#